data_AF-A0A7S1Q6Y1-F1
#
_entry.id   AF-A0A7S1Q6Y1-F1
#
_cell.length_a   1.000
_cell.length_b   1.000
_cell.length_c   1.000
_cell.angle_alpha   90.00
_cell.angle_beta   90.00
_cell.angle_gamma   90.00
#
_symmetry.space_group_name_H-M   'P 1'
#
loop_
_entity.id
_entity.type
_entity.pdbx_description
1 polymer ?
#
loop_
_entity_poly.entity_id
_entity_poly.type
_entity_poly.pdbx_seq_one_letter_code
_entity_poly.pdbx_strand_id
1 'polypeptide(L)'
;SSCELFEEFPLAPACCASEGMKAAALALALGLAGRAFGDCSGKSEADCGADSACAWCKSAAVPSSCKSKEDAKKLPSAVFDCKLSAPAPKPQRRQRNELLSRAETEALGIVWRGNSSDSHDRLVGAAKYPDGFSWCDKDGVNYCTMSRNQHIPQYCGSCWAHGAVSALGDRIKIARGAKGVDINLAVQHIMNCGNVGTCHGGTVDGVYQWLHDISKTGTGISYETAQPYMACSSESTEGFCKAADWTCKPENIARTCGSFDKEGGDCSGLSSYPNATISDYGSISGAEAMMKEIYSRGPITCGI
;
A
#
# COMPACT_ATOMS: atom_id res chain seq x y z
N SER A 1 -37.81 -18.95 0.83
CA SER A 1 -36.66 -18.07 0.56
C SER A 1 -37.13 -16.65 0.71
N SER A 2 -36.68 -15.95 1.74
CA SER A 2 -36.97 -14.52 1.91
C SER A 2 -35.82 -13.76 1.24
N CYS A 3 -36.11 -13.04 0.16
CA CYS A 3 -35.17 -12.07 -0.41
C CYS A 3 -35.58 -10.71 0.17
N GLU A 4 -34.73 -10.14 1.02
CA GLU A 4 -34.93 -8.79 1.54
C GLU A 4 -34.39 -7.79 0.50
N LEU A 5 -35.27 -6.94 -0.03
CA LEU A 5 -34.89 -5.77 -0.82
C LEU A 5 -34.72 -4.60 0.15
N PHE A 6 -33.51 -4.09 0.29
CA PHE A 6 -33.29 -2.78 0.91
C PHE A 6 -33.55 -1.70 -0.15
N GLU A 7 -34.56 -0.86 0.07
CA GLU A 7 -34.72 0.39 -0.68
C GLU A 7 -33.66 1.42 -0.24
N GLU A 8 -33.27 2.27 -1.18
CA GLU A 8 -32.12 3.18 -1.12
C GLU A 8 -32.12 4.11 0.10
N PHE A 9 -30.98 4.20 0.81
CA PHE A 9 -30.70 5.30 1.72
C PHE A 9 -29.92 6.40 0.98
N PRO A 10 -30.37 7.67 0.96
CA PRO A 10 -29.53 8.76 0.49
C PRO A 10 -28.34 8.93 1.44
N LEU A 11 -27.14 9.00 0.86
CA LEU A 11 -25.87 9.28 1.53
C LEU A 11 -26.01 10.52 2.44
N ALA A 12 -26.00 10.32 3.76
CA ALA A 12 -25.88 11.40 4.73
C ALA A 12 -24.40 11.74 4.97
N PRO A 13 -24.03 13.03 5.10
CA PRO A 13 -22.67 13.46 5.37
C PRO A 13 -22.25 13.16 6.81
N ALA A 14 -20.95 12.95 6.99
CA ALA A 14 -20.31 12.66 8.27
C ALA A 14 -20.70 13.70 9.35
N CYS A 15 -21.25 13.22 10.46
CA CYS A 15 -21.55 14.03 11.64
C CYS A 15 -20.44 13.93 12.69
N CYS A 16 -20.22 15.10 13.29
CA CYS A 16 -19.30 15.51 14.34
C CYS A 16 -19.01 14.55 15.50
N ALA A 17 -17.80 14.76 16.01
CA ALA A 17 -17.31 14.40 17.33
C ALA A 17 -18.23 14.86 18.48
N SER A 18 -18.20 14.12 19.59
CA SER A 18 -18.44 14.68 20.92
C SER A 18 -17.63 13.94 21.99
N GLU A 19 -17.33 14.71 23.03
CA GLU A 19 -16.38 14.50 24.11
C GLU A 19 -16.84 13.46 25.15
N GLY A 20 -15.87 12.90 25.88
CA GLY A 20 -16.11 11.99 27.00
C GLY A 20 -14.94 11.96 27.98
N MET A 21 -14.80 13.03 28.76
CA MET A 21 -13.81 13.21 29.82
C MET A 21 -14.09 12.29 31.02
N LYS A 22 -13.11 11.48 31.46
CA LYS A 22 -13.02 11.01 32.86
C LYS A 22 -11.57 11.00 33.33
N ALA A 23 -11.34 11.79 34.38
CA ALA A 23 -10.11 11.87 35.13
C ALA A 23 -9.93 10.64 36.04
N ALA A 24 -8.69 10.18 36.17
CA ALA A 24 -8.22 9.45 37.33
C ALA A 24 -6.78 9.87 37.60
N ALA A 25 -6.58 10.57 38.72
CA ALA A 25 -5.28 10.92 39.25
C ALA A 25 -4.73 9.76 40.09
N LEU A 26 -3.45 9.41 39.93
CA LEU A 26 -2.64 8.89 41.02
C LEU A 26 -1.18 9.26 40.81
N ALA A 27 -0.53 9.65 41.90
CA ALA A 27 0.66 10.45 41.94
C ALA A 27 1.96 9.64 42.12
N LEU A 28 3.05 10.23 41.61
CA LEU A 28 4.45 10.20 42.04
C LEU A 28 5.23 8.87 42.12
N ALA A 29 6.28 8.80 41.31
CA ALA A 29 7.63 8.47 41.79
C ALA A 29 8.66 9.29 40.98
N LEU A 30 9.46 10.11 41.69
CA LEU A 30 10.53 10.94 41.15
C LEU A 30 11.70 10.07 40.66
N GLY A 31 12.21 10.38 39.47
CA GLY A 31 13.53 9.99 39.00
C GLY A 31 14.20 11.20 38.34
N LEU A 32 14.97 11.94 39.13
CA LEU A 32 15.73 13.13 38.71
C LEU A 32 16.88 12.72 37.78
N ALA A 33 16.72 12.96 36.48
CA ALA A 33 17.84 13.24 35.58
C ALA A 33 17.80 14.73 35.27
N GLY A 34 18.56 15.52 36.03
CA GLY A 34 18.67 16.97 35.85
C GLY A 34 19.23 17.30 34.47
N ARG A 35 18.37 17.75 33.56
CA ARG A 35 18.78 18.64 32.46
C ARG A 35 18.79 20.05 33.01
N ALA A 36 19.89 20.77 32.79
CA ALA A 36 20.02 22.17 33.12
C ALA A 36 18.84 22.94 32.49
N PHE A 37 17.92 23.43 33.32
CA PHE A 37 17.00 24.49 32.92
C PHE A 37 17.89 25.72 32.67
N GLY A 38 18.22 25.95 31.41
CA GLY A 38 18.93 27.16 31.01
C GLY A 38 18.11 28.36 31.45
N ASP A 39 18.67 29.18 32.32
CA ASP A 39 18.06 30.43 32.72
C ASP A 39 17.95 31.34 31.49
N CYS A 40 16.75 31.49 30.95
CA CYS A 40 16.48 32.34 29.80
C CYS A 40 16.38 33.83 30.20
N SER A 41 16.45 34.16 31.49
CA SER A 41 16.28 35.55 31.95
C SER A 41 17.55 36.39 31.69
N GLY A 42 17.36 37.64 31.24
CA GLY A 42 18.45 38.59 30.99
C GLY A 42 19.26 38.37 29.69
N LYS A 43 18.95 37.35 28.89
CA LYS A 43 19.63 37.11 27.60
C LYS A 43 19.27 38.19 26.55
N SER A 44 20.23 38.54 25.69
CA SER A 44 19.98 39.37 24.51
C SER A 44 19.15 38.63 23.45
N GLU A 45 18.58 39.33 22.46
CA GLU A 45 17.82 38.69 21.36
C GLU A 45 18.66 37.65 20.61
N ALA A 46 19.96 37.94 20.42
CA ALA A 46 20.90 37.04 19.75
C ALA A 46 21.17 35.78 20.58
N ASP A 47 21.48 35.95 21.87
CA ASP A 47 21.79 34.82 22.77
C ASP A 47 20.55 33.96 23.06
N CYS A 48 19.37 34.58 23.05
CA CYS A 48 18.10 33.89 23.21
C CYS A 48 17.73 33.04 21.99
N GLY A 49 17.95 33.56 20.78
CA GLY A 49 17.69 32.83 19.53
C GLY A 49 18.63 31.65 19.31
N ALA A 50 19.83 31.70 19.88
CA ALA A 50 20.82 30.62 19.82
C ALA A 50 20.51 29.44 20.77
N ASP A 51 19.71 29.66 21.83
CA ASP A 51 19.36 28.63 22.81
C ASP A 51 18.08 27.89 22.40
N SER A 52 18.22 26.59 22.09
CA SER A 52 17.10 25.73 21.71
C SER A 52 16.01 25.56 22.78
N ALA A 53 16.27 25.92 24.04
CA ALA A 53 15.31 25.89 25.15
C ALA A 53 14.59 27.23 25.39
N CYS A 54 15.06 28.33 24.79
CA CYS A 54 14.49 29.65 24.95
C CYS A 54 13.76 30.13 23.69
N ALA A 55 12.95 31.17 23.84
CA ALA A 55 12.28 31.87 22.76
C ALA A 55 12.26 33.37 23.04
N TRP A 56 12.61 34.17 22.03
CA TRP A 56 12.53 35.62 22.13
C TRP A 56 11.09 36.07 21.92
N CYS A 57 10.52 36.77 22.90
CA CYS A 57 9.15 37.27 22.88
C CYS A 57 9.14 38.79 22.72
N LYS A 58 8.67 39.26 21.56
CA LYS A 58 8.47 40.67 21.27
C LYS A 58 7.14 41.13 21.85
N SER A 59 7.12 42.25 22.55
CA SER A 59 5.88 42.87 23.04
C SER A 59 5.88 44.37 22.77
N ALA A 60 4.70 44.90 22.47
CA ALA A 60 4.47 46.34 22.33
C ALA A 60 4.07 47.01 23.65
N ALA A 61 3.65 46.23 24.66
CA ALA A 61 3.13 46.75 25.93
C ALA A 61 4.16 46.71 27.07
N VAL A 62 5.16 45.82 26.99
CA VAL A 62 6.25 45.68 27.96
C VAL A 62 7.57 45.42 27.24
N PRO A 63 8.74 45.61 27.88
CA PRO A 63 10.03 45.31 27.25
C PRO A 63 10.09 43.88 26.72
N SER A 64 10.56 43.75 25.47
CA SER A 64 10.80 42.45 24.83
C SER A 64 11.85 41.68 25.63
N SER A 65 11.60 40.40 25.89
CA SER A 65 12.48 39.59 26.72
C SER A 65 12.53 38.13 26.27
N CYS A 66 13.64 37.49 26.60
CA CYS A 66 13.83 36.06 26.40
C CYS A 66 13.03 35.27 27.45
N LYS A 67 12.26 34.28 27.02
CA LYS A 67 11.46 33.40 27.88
C LYS A 67 11.79 31.95 27.59
N SER A 68 11.52 31.06 28.56
CA SER A 68 11.50 29.63 28.29
C SER A 68 10.42 29.32 27.25
N LYS A 69 10.58 28.25 26.46
CA LYS A 69 9.53 27.85 25.50
C LYS A 69 8.22 27.48 26.19
N GLU A 70 8.28 26.98 27.42
CA GLU A 70 7.13 26.62 28.24
C GLU A 70 6.34 27.85 28.69
N ASP A 71 7.03 28.93 29.07
CA ASP A 71 6.39 30.17 29.50
C ASP A 71 5.96 31.01 28.31
N ALA A 72 6.73 31.02 27.22
CA ALA A 72 6.36 31.66 25.96
C ALA A 72 5.02 31.15 25.41
N LYS A 73 4.71 29.84 25.58
CA LYS A 73 3.42 29.24 25.20
C LYS A 73 2.24 29.71 26.05
N LYS A 74 2.49 30.18 27.27
CA LYS A 74 1.45 30.65 28.20
C LYS A 74 1.18 32.15 28.06
N LEU A 75 2.02 32.87 27.33
CA LEU A 75 1.82 34.29 27.09
C LEU A 75 0.71 34.53 26.06
N PRO A 76 -0.16 35.54 26.28
CA PRO A 76 -1.21 35.87 25.32
C PRO A 76 -0.60 36.33 23.99
N SER A 77 -0.89 35.61 22.90
CA SER A 77 -0.39 35.93 21.56
C SER A 77 -0.86 37.28 21.02
N ALA A 78 -1.91 37.87 21.61
CA ALA A 78 -2.37 39.22 21.30
C ALA A 78 -1.40 40.31 21.75
N VAL A 79 -0.51 40.02 22.72
CA VAL A 79 0.42 41.00 23.34
C VAL A 79 1.88 40.60 23.14
N PHE A 80 2.16 39.31 22.92
CA PHE A 80 3.50 38.75 22.79
C PHE A 80 3.64 37.92 21.52
N ASP A 81 4.57 38.33 20.65
CA ASP A 81 5.00 37.56 19.48
C ASP A 81 6.32 36.82 19.81
N CYS A 82 6.19 35.53 20.16
CA CYS A 82 7.30 34.68 20.58
C CYS A 82 7.80 33.80 19.44
N LYS A 83 9.09 33.95 19.08
CA LYS A 83 9.75 33.09 18.08
C LYS A 83 10.12 31.73 18.68
N LEU A 84 9.15 30.82 18.75
CA LEU A 84 9.40 29.42 19.10
C LEU A 84 10.10 28.73 17.93
N SER A 85 11.39 28.37 18.06
CA SER A 85 12.05 27.56 17.01
C SER A 85 11.30 26.25 16.82
N ALA A 86 10.95 25.96 15.56
CA ALA A 86 10.22 24.75 15.17
C ALA A 86 10.96 23.50 15.70
N PRO A 87 10.23 22.46 16.15
CA PRO A 87 10.87 21.23 16.56
C PRO A 87 11.72 20.68 15.40
N ALA A 88 12.95 20.28 15.71
CA ALA A 88 13.85 19.68 14.72
C ALA A 88 13.13 18.52 14.01
N PRO A 89 13.23 18.41 12.67
CA PRO A 89 12.62 17.30 11.95
C PRO A 89 13.15 15.99 12.53
N LYS A 90 12.24 15.10 12.93
CA LYS A 90 12.62 13.75 13.38
C LYS A 90 13.44 13.10 12.26
N PRO A 91 14.56 12.42 12.56
CA PRO A 91 15.34 11.72 11.56
C PRO A 91 14.42 10.74 10.82
N GLN A 92 14.16 10.99 9.54
CA GLN A 92 13.42 10.08 8.69
C GLN A 92 14.26 8.80 8.56
N ARG A 93 13.81 7.70 9.16
CA ARG A 93 14.33 6.38 8.80
C ARG A 93 14.15 6.24 7.30
N ARG A 94 15.21 5.96 6.54
CA ARG A 94 15.12 5.54 5.14
C ARG A 94 14.08 4.41 5.09
N GLN A 95 12.94 4.66 4.44
CA GLN A 95 11.99 3.60 4.17
C GLN A 95 12.72 2.54 3.34
N ARG A 96 12.55 1.27 3.71
CA ARG A 96 13.11 0.16 2.93
C ARG A 96 12.41 0.15 1.58
N ASN A 97 13.17 -0.08 0.51
CA ASN A 97 12.57 -0.32 -0.80
C ASN A 97 11.90 -1.69 -0.78
N GLU A 98 10.62 -1.75 -1.15
CA GLU A 98 9.86 -3.00 -1.23
C GLU A 98 10.03 -3.68 -2.60
N LEU A 99 10.63 -3.00 -3.58
CA LEU A 99 11.06 -3.61 -4.81
C LEU A 99 12.46 -4.18 -4.63
N LEU A 100 12.58 -5.49 -4.87
CA LEU A 100 13.85 -6.18 -4.80
C LEU A 100 14.82 -5.63 -5.84
N SER A 101 16.10 -5.56 -5.46
CA SER A 101 17.16 -5.24 -6.40
C SER A 101 17.30 -6.33 -7.46
N ARG A 102 18.06 -6.02 -8.52
CA ARG A 102 18.40 -7.00 -9.56
C ARG A 102 19.05 -8.26 -8.97
N ALA A 103 20.03 -8.09 -8.08
CA ALA A 103 20.75 -9.22 -7.49
C ALA A 103 19.82 -10.10 -6.62
N GLU A 104 18.93 -9.48 -5.84
CA GLU A 104 17.93 -10.22 -5.05
C GLU A 104 16.91 -10.93 -5.95
N THR A 105 16.48 -10.30 -7.04
CA THR A 105 15.58 -10.90 -8.03
C THR A 105 16.23 -12.13 -8.69
N GLU A 106 17.47 -11.98 -9.17
CA GLU A 106 18.22 -13.08 -9.80
C GLU A 106 18.53 -14.21 -8.80
N ALA A 107 18.72 -13.89 -7.50
CA ALA A 107 18.90 -14.89 -6.45
C ALA A 107 17.64 -15.75 -6.19
N LEU A 108 16.45 -15.26 -6.56
CA LEU A 108 15.21 -16.04 -6.57
C LEU A 108 15.06 -16.93 -7.82
N GLY A 109 16.05 -16.92 -8.73
CA GLY A 109 15.98 -17.63 -10.00
C GLY A 109 15.15 -16.91 -11.07
N ILE A 110 14.78 -15.65 -10.82
CA ILE A 110 13.99 -14.83 -11.74
C ILE A 110 14.91 -14.09 -12.70
N VAL A 111 14.57 -14.12 -13.99
CA VAL A 111 15.32 -13.39 -15.01
C VAL A 111 14.97 -11.91 -14.92
N TRP A 112 15.93 -11.06 -14.58
CA TRP A 112 15.73 -9.61 -14.53
C TRP A 112 15.34 -9.09 -15.92
N ARG A 113 14.19 -8.41 -16.01
CA ARG A 113 13.58 -7.95 -17.27
C ARG A 113 13.44 -9.07 -18.31
N GLY A 114 13.05 -10.26 -17.85
CA GLY A 114 12.82 -11.42 -18.71
C GLY A 114 11.67 -11.20 -19.69
N ASN A 115 11.75 -11.90 -20.82
CA ASN A 115 10.74 -11.93 -21.88
C ASN A 115 10.45 -13.39 -22.24
N SER A 116 9.18 -13.79 -22.34
CA SER A 116 8.83 -15.09 -22.96
C SER A 116 8.85 -15.03 -24.49
N SER A 117 8.63 -13.85 -25.07
CA SER A 117 8.73 -13.60 -26.50
C SER A 117 9.08 -12.13 -26.82
N ASP A 118 9.26 -11.82 -28.10
CA ASP A 118 9.45 -10.48 -28.65
C ASP A 118 8.14 -9.81 -29.09
N SER A 119 6.99 -10.24 -28.56
CA SER A 119 5.67 -9.75 -29.01
C SER A 119 5.49 -8.24 -28.87
N HIS A 120 6.10 -7.62 -27.85
CA HIS A 120 6.05 -6.19 -27.59
C HIS A 120 6.85 -5.38 -28.62
N ASP A 121 7.94 -5.95 -29.14
CA ASP A 121 8.74 -5.33 -30.21
C ASP A 121 7.96 -5.29 -31.52
N ARG A 122 7.18 -6.36 -31.78
CA ARG A 122 6.37 -6.53 -33.00
C ARG A 122 5.05 -5.75 -33.01
N LEU A 123 4.70 -5.08 -31.91
CA LEU A 123 3.51 -4.24 -31.90
C LEU A 123 3.61 -3.14 -32.97
N VAL A 124 2.56 -2.94 -33.75
CA VAL A 124 2.47 -1.81 -34.67
C VAL A 124 2.04 -0.60 -33.86
N GLY A 125 2.91 0.41 -33.77
CA GLY A 125 2.61 1.65 -33.05
C GLY A 125 1.56 2.50 -33.78
N ALA A 126 0.91 3.40 -33.04
CA ALA A 126 0.09 4.43 -33.66
C ALA A 126 1.00 5.51 -34.27
N ALA A 127 0.57 6.12 -35.37
CA ALA A 127 1.31 7.25 -35.96
C ALA A 127 1.45 8.44 -34.98
N LYS A 128 0.46 8.59 -34.09
CA LYS A 128 0.47 9.53 -32.96
C LYS A 128 -0.39 8.98 -31.82
N TYR A 129 0.10 9.08 -30.59
CA TYR A 129 -0.69 8.82 -29.38
C TYR A 129 -1.45 10.07 -28.93
N PRO A 130 -2.64 9.93 -28.32
CA PRO A 130 -3.39 11.07 -27.78
C PRO A 130 -2.64 11.72 -26.60
N ASP A 131 -2.84 13.02 -26.41
CA ASP A 131 -2.21 13.79 -25.32
C ASP A 131 -2.74 13.36 -23.92
N GLY A 132 -3.93 12.76 -23.88
CA GLY A 132 -4.53 12.16 -22.69
C GLY A 132 -5.18 10.83 -23.02
N PHE A 133 -4.95 9.82 -22.19
CA PHE A 133 -5.50 8.48 -22.36
C PHE A 133 -5.69 7.80 -21.01
N SER A 134 -6.85 7.17 -20.81
CA SER A 134 -7.15 6.39 -19.63
C SER A 134 -7.98 5.17 -20.01
N TRP A 135 -7.55 3.99 -19.58
CA TRP A 135 -8.40 2.80 -19.66
C TRP A 135 -9.56 2.86 -18.66
N CYS A 136 -9.46 3.67 -17.60
CA CYS A 136 -10.53 3.81 -16.63
C CYS A 136 -11.68 4.71 -17.14
N ASP A 137 -11.46 5.40 -18.26
CA ASP A 137 -12.49 6.13 -19.01
C ASP A 137 -12.10 6.17 -20.49
N LYS A 138 -12.33 5.04 -21.16
CA LYS A 138 -12.12 4.92 -22.60
C LYS A 138 -13.48 4.99 -23.29
N ASP A 139 -13.75 6.13 -23.91
CA ASP A 139 -15.00 6.41 -24.63
C ASP A 139 -16.25 6.25 -23.76
N GLY A 140 -16.17 6.67 -22.48
CA GLY A 140 -17.25 6.54 -21.50
C GLY A 140 -17.36 5.15 -20.84
N VAL A 141 -16.39 4.25 -21.10
CA VAL A 141 -16.35 2.91 -20.54
C VAL A 141 -15.15 2.75 -19.61
N ASN A 142 -15.40 2.31 -18.37
CA ASN A 142 -14.36 2.03 -17.38
C ASN A 142 -13.85 0.59 -17.51
N TYR A 143 -12.59 0.41 -17.90
CA TYR A 143 -11.91 -0.88 -17.99
C TYR A 143 -10.97 -1.17 -16.82
N CYS A 144 -10.88 -0.28 -15.83
CA CYS A 144 -10.12 -0.53 -14.63
C CYS A 144 -10.97 -1.32 -13.63
N THR A 145 -10.34 -2.30 -12.99
CA THR A 145 -10.86 -3.05 -11.86
C THR A 145 -10.74 -2.22 -10.58
N MET A 146 -11.26 -2.75 -9.47
CA MET A 146 -11.31 -2.03 -8.20
C MET A 146 -9.91 -1.60 -7.72
N SER A 147 -9.83 -0.42 -7.09
CA SER A 147 -8.66 -0.04 -6.31
C SER A 147 -8.51 -0.95 -5.08
N ARG A 148 -7.28 -1.28 -4.72
CA ARG A 148 -6.94 -2.20 -3.63
C ARG A 148 -6.08 -1.51 -2.58
N ASN A 149 -6.04 -2.07 -1.37
CA ASN A 149 -5.22 -1.55 -0.27
C ASN A 149 -4.36 -2.68 0.34
N GLN A 150 -3.05 -2.61 0.12
CA GLN A 150 -2.10 -3.61 0.61
C GLN A 150 -1.79 -3.50 2.11
N HIS A 151 -2.20 -2.43 2.78
CA HIS A 151 -1.79 -2.12 4.17
C HIS A 151 -2.72 -2.64 5.24
N ILE A 152 -3.80 -3.32 4.84
CA ILE A 152 -4.79 -3.89 5.76
C ILE A 152 -5.02 -5.35 5.39
N PRO A 153 -5.37 -6.22 6.35
CA PRO A 153 -5.60 -5.96 7.79
C PRO A 153 -4.36 -5.59 8.64
N GLN A 154 -3.15 -5.85 8.14
CA GLN A 154 -1.88 -5.37 8.70
C GLN A 154 -0.95 -4.94 7.58
N TYR A 155 0.17 -4.31 7.92
CA TYR A 155 1.13 -3.86 6.94
C TYR A 155 1.75 -5.05 6.18
N CYS A 156 1.67 -4.99 4.85
CA CYS A 156 2.36 -5.93 3.97
C CYS A 156 2.86 -5.17 2.73
N GLY A 157 4.18 -5.17 2.52
CA GLY A 157 4.87 -4.58 1.39
C GLY A 157 4.70 -5.39 0.11
N SER A 158 3.47 -5.48 -0.39
CA SER A 158 3.06 -6.34 -1.51
C SER A 158 2.67 -5.53 -2.75
N CYS A 159 3.20 -4.32 -2.89
CA CYS A 159 2.97 -3.42 -4.04
C CYS A 159 3.32 -4.09 -5.38
N TRP A 160 4.42 -4.83 -5.41
CA TRP A 160 4.89 -5.61 -6.57
C TRP A 160 3.86 -6.63 -7.07
N ALA A 161 3.14 -7.28 -6.15
CA ALA A 161 2.09 -8.24 -6.48
C ALA A 161 0.80 -7.52 -6.88
N HIS A 162 0.41 -6.48 -6.13
CA HIS A 162 -0.80 -5.72 -6.41
C HIS A 162 -0.78 -5.07 -7.79
N GLY A 163 0.33 -4.41 -8.17
CA GLY A 163 0.47 -3.77 -9.48
C GLY A 163 0.30 -4.77 -10.63
N ALA A 164 0.99 -5.91 -10.54
CA ALA A 164 0.92 -6.96 -11.56
C ALA A 164 -0.48 -7.58 -11.69
N VAL A 165 -1.12 -7.88 -10.57
CA VAL A 165 -2.44 -8.49 -10.53
C VAL A 165 -3.53 -7.52 -11.00
N SER A 166 -3.47 -6.26 -10.59
CA SER A 166 -4.41 -5.22 -11.05
C SER A 166 -4.27 -4.97 -12.55
N ALA A 167 -3.05 -4.84 -13.07
CA ALA A 167 -2.82 -4.68 -14.51
C ALA A 167 -3.38 -5.87 -15.31
N LEU A 168 -3.21 -7.11 -14.82
CA LEU A 168 -3.79 -8.28 -15.44
C LEU A 168 -5.32 -8.30 -15.38
N GLY A 169 -5.92 -7.95 -14.23
CA GLY A 169 -7.37 -7.84 -14.08
C GLY A 169 -7.98 -6.85 -15.07
N ASP A 170 -7.33 -5.70 -15.25
CA ASP A 170 -7.73 -4.67 -16.22
C ASP A 170 -7.62 -5.21 -17.65
N ARG A 171 -6.52 -5.90 -18.00
CA ARG A 171 -6.36 -6.54 -19.32
C ARG A 171 -7.43 -7.59 -19.61
N ILE A 172 -7.85 -8.37 -18.61
CA ILE A 172 -8.96 -9.31 -18.74
C ILE A 172 -10.28 -8.56 -18.99
N LYS A 173 -10.52 -7.46 -18.26
CA LYS A 173 -11.71 -6.62 -18.44
C LYS A 173 -11.75 -5.98 -19.83
N ILE A 174 -10.61 -5.51 -20.34
CA ILE A 174 -10.44 -5.02 -21.72
C ILE A 174 -10.76 -6.12 -22.73
N ALA A 175 -10.15 -7.31 -22.59
CA ALA A 175 -10.37 -8.44 -23.50
C ALA A 175 -11.84 -8.89 -23.54
N ARG A 176 -12.57 -8.73 -22.44
CA ARG A 176 -14.01 -9.03 -22.32
C ARG A 176 -14.91 -7.88 -22.78
N GLY A 177 -14.36 -6.76 -23.21
CA GLY A 177 -15.12 -5.58 -23.62
C GLY A 177 -15.98 -5.00 -22.48
N ALA A 178 -15.49 -5.07 -21.23
CA ALA A 178 -16.20 -4.65 -20.02
C ALA A 178 -17.58 -5.31 -19.81
N LYS A 179 -17.78 -6.54 -20.32
CA LYS A 179 -19.04 -7.30 -20.17
C LYS A 179 -18.99 -8.30 -19.03
N GLY A 180 -20.05 -8.33 -18.23
CA GLY A 180 -20.23 -9.22 -17.08
C GLY A 180 -19.53 -8.72 -15.82
N VAL A 181 -19.45 -9.58 -14.80
CA VAL A 181 -18.80 -9.21 -13.53
C VAL A 181 -17.30 -9.04 -13.70
N ASP A 182 -16.72 -8.08 -12.98
CA ASP A 182 -15.28 -7.88 -12.94
C ASP A 182 -14.58 -9.10 -12.35
N ILE A 183 -13.49 -9.53 -13.00
CA ILE A 183 -12.66 -10.62 -12.49
C ILE A 183 -11.57 -10.01 -11.62
N ASN A 184 -11.68 -10.23 -10.32
CA ASN A 184 -10.63 -9.91 -9.37
C ASN A 184 -9.79 -11.14 -9.12
N LEU A 185 -8.48 -11.01 -9.34
CA LEU A 185 -7.50 -12.08 -9.16
C LEU A 185 -6.88 -12.01 -7.76
N ALA A 186 -6.60 -13.18 -7.18
CA ALA A 186 -6.14 -13.37 -5.82
C ALA A 186 -4.68 -12.96 -5.62
N VAL A 187 -4.45 -11.79 -5.04
CA VAL A 187 -3.07 -11.36 -4.68
C VAL A 187 -2.45 -12.37 -3.72
N GLN A 188 -3.24 -12.87 -2.77
CA GLN A 188 -2.76 -13.79 -1.74
C GLN A 188 -2.26 -15.13 -2.31
N HIS A 189 -2.77 -15.57 -3.46
CA HIS A 189 -2.26 -16.76 -4.12
C HIS A 189 -0.80 -16.57 -4.55
N ILE A 190 -0.44 -15.41 -5.13
CA ILE A 190 0.97 -15.07 -5.42
C ILE A 190 1.78 -15.01 -4.13
N MET A 191 1.26 -14.35 -3.09
CA MET A 191 1.96 -14.24 -1.81
C MET A 191 2.28 -15.60 -1.18
N ASN A 192 1.42 -16.60 -1.39
CA ASN A 192 1.59 -17.94 -0.85
C ASN A 192 2.47 -18.83 -1.73
N CYS A 193 2.36 -18.73 -3.06
CA CYS A 193 2.88 -19.72 -4.01
C CYS A 193 3.86 -19.18 -5.07
N GLY A 194 3.97 -17.86 -5.19
CA GLY A 194 4.80 -17.22 -6.21
C GLY A 194 6.29 -17.44 -6.02
N ASN A 195 6.75 -17.49 -4.75
CA ASN A 195 8.16 -17.47 -4.38
C ASN A 195 8.97 -16.34 -5.07
N VAL A 196 8.29 -15.22 -5.37
CA VAL A 196 8.83 -14.05 -6.09
C VAL A 196 8.80 -12.78 -5.23
N GLY A 197 8.55 -12.95 -3.93
CA GLY A 197 8.47 -11.89 -2.94
C GLY A 197 7.69 -12.31 -1.69
N THR A 198 7.67 -11.43 -0.70
CA THR A 198 6.97 -11.59 0.58
C THR A 198 6.35 -10.25 1.01
N CYS A 199 5.85 -10.15 2.24
CA CYS A 199 5.41 -8.87 2.81
C CYS A 199 6.56 -7.89 3.09
N HIS A 200 7.81 -8.31 2.93
CA HIS A 200 8.99 -7.46 3.07
C HIS A 200 9.59 -7.04 1.71
N GLY A 201 8.87 -7.28 0.62
CA GLY A 201 9.24 -6.87 -0.73
C GLY A 201 9.27 -8.01 -1.73
N GLY A 202 9.32 -7.67 -3.01
CA GLY A 202 9.27 -8.64 -4.11
C GLY A 202 9.63 -8.04 -5.46
N THR A 203 9.48 -8.84 -6.50
CA THR A 203 9.82 -8.48 -7.87
C THR A 203 8.61 -8.49 -8.79
N VAL A 204 8.50 -7.46 -9.63
CA VAL A 204 7.46 -7.37 -10.66
C VAL A 204 7.68 -8.41 -11.77
N ASP A 205 8.94 -8.59 -12.19
CA ASP A 205 9.32 -9.56 -13.24
C ASP A 205 8.93 -10.98 -12.84
N GLY A 206 9.14 -11.30 -11.55
CA GLY A 206 8.88 -12.62 -11.02
C GLY A 206 7.40 -13.00 -11.02
N VAL A 207 6.49 -12.04 -10.85
CA VAL A 207 5.04 -12.31 -10.89
C VAL A 207 4.64 -12.86 -12.26
N TYR A 208 5.05 -12.20 -13.34
CA TYR A 208 4.68 -12.62 -14.69
C TYR A 208 5.40 -13.91 -15.09
N GLN A 209 6.65 -14.10 -14.68
CA GLN A 209 7.39 -15.36 -14.89
C GLN A 209 6.70 -16.54 -14.22
N TRP A 210 6.39 -16.42 -12.93
CA TRP A 210 5.66 -17.44 -12.19
C TRP A 210 4.29 -17.72 -12.80
N LEU A 211 3.52 -16.67 -13.13
CA LEU A 211 2.19 -16.83 -13.68
C LEU A 211 2.21 -17.52 -15.05
N HIS A 212 3.17 -17.15 -15.91
CA HIS A 212 3.36 -17.80 -17.20
C HIS A 212 3.75 -19.27 -17.04
N ASP A 213 4.59 -19.61 -16.07
CA ASP A 213 5.01 -20.99 -15.84
C ASP A 213 3.87 -21.87 -15.33
N ILE A 214 3.06 -21.40 -14.37
CA ILE A 214 1.87 -22.16 -13.97
C ILE A 214 0.83 -22.25 -15.10
N SER A 215 0.71 -21.21 -15.95
CA SER A 215 -0.19 -21.19 -17.11
C SER A 215 0.08 -22.35 -18.08
N LYS A 216 1.35 -22.75 -18.25
CA LYS A 216 1.74 -23.90 -19.09
C LYS A 216 1.24 -25.24 -18.56
N THR A 217 0.94 -25.34 -17.27
CA THR A 217 0.41 -26.56 -16.64
C THR A 217 -1.10 -26.71 -16.80
N GLY A 218 -1.78 -25.73 -17.42
CA GLY A 218 -3.23 -25.74 -17.61
C GLY A 218 -4.02 -25.13 -16.44
N THR A 219 -3.35 -24.52 -15.46
CA THR A 219 -3.98 -23.73 -14.38
C THR A 219 -3.41 -22.32 -14.35
N GLY A 220 -4.03 -21.42 -13.60
CA GLY A 220 -3.62 -20.02 -13.51
C GLY A 220 -3.78 -19.44 -12.11
N ILE A 221 -3.65 -18.12 -12.02
CA ILE A 221 -3.93 -17.41 -10.77
C ILE A 221 -5.42 -17.50 -10.45
N SER A 222 -5.74 -17.91 -9.23
CA SER A 222 -7.11 -18.06 -8.74
C SER A 222 -7.81 -16.71 -8.60
N TYR A 223 -9.14 -16.73 -8.59
CA TYR A 223 -9.91 -15.52 -8.33
C TYR A 223 -9.87 -15.17 -6.84
N GLU A 224 -9.98 -13.88 -6.53
CA GLU A 224 -9.95 -13.32 -5.17
C GLU A 224 -10.95 -14.02 -4.23
N THR A 225 -12.09 -14.45 -4.75
CA THR A 225 -13.12 -15.17 -3.97
C THR A 225 -12.67 -16.55 -3.52
N ALA A 226 -11.72 -17.19 -4.20
CA ALA A 226 -11.17 -18.48 -3.82
C ALA A 226 -10.00 -18.33 -2.83
N GLN A 227 -9.34 -17.18 -2.82
CA GLN A 227 -8.29 -16.88 -1.84
C GLN A 227 -8.18 -15.36 -1.59
N PRO A 228 -8.96 -14.83 -0.64
CA PRO A 228 -8.96 -13.40 -0.32
C PRO A 228 -7.61 -12.91 0.20
N TYR A 229 -7.34 -11.62 -0.01
CA TYR A 229 -6.17 -10.95 0.51
C TYR A 229 -6.16 -10.86 2.04
N MET A 230 -5.10 -11.41 2.65
CA MET A 230 -4.94 -11.46 4.10
C MET A 230 -3.75 -10.62 4.59
N ALA A 231 -3.05 -9.92 3.70
CA ALA A 231 -1.84 -9.14 4.01
C ALA A 231 -0.78 -9.95 4.77
N CYS A 232 -0.58 -11.21 4.37
CA CYS A 232 0.39 -12.11 4.98
C CYS A 232 1.23 -12.83 3.95
N SER A 233 2.41 -13.25 4.40
CA SER A 233 3.25 -14.24 3.74
C SER A 233 3.90 -15.10 4.82
N SER A 234 4.44 -16.26 4.45
CA SER A 234 4.89 -17.28 5.41
C SER A 234 5.96 -16.81 6.40
N GLU A 235 6.76 -15.81 6.03
CA GLU A 235 7.75 -15.22 6.92
C GLU A 235 7.16 -14.22 7.92
N SER A 236 5.99 -13.64 7.58
CA SER A 236 5.54 -12.40 8.19
C SER A 236 5.08 -12.66 9.62
N THR A 237 5.52 -11.77 10.49
CA THR A 237 5.16 -11.82 11.90
C THR A 237 4.20 -10.71 12.32
N GLU A 238 3.78 -9.87 11.37
CA GLU A 238 2.88 -8.74 11.56
C GLU A 238 1.43 -9.18 11.77
N GLY A 239 0.69 -8.43 12.59
CA GLY A 239 -0.73 -8.70 12.85
C GLY A 239 -1.00 -10.16 13.23
N PHE A 240 -1.93 -10.79 12.50
CA PHE A 240 -2.28 -12.19 12.72
C PHE A 240 -1.47 -13.17 11.85
N CYS A 241 -0.45 -12.74 11.11
CA CYS A 241 0.25 -13.64 10.19
C CYS A 241 0.87 -14.86 10.89
N LYS A 242 1.30 -14.73 12.15
CA LYS A 242 1.79 -15.88 12.95
C LYS A 242 0.72 -16.93 13.29
N ALA A 243 -0.55 -16.55 13.25
CA ALA A 243 -1.65 -17.40 13.68
C ALA A 243 -2.16 -18.34 12.58
N ALA A 244 -1.64 -18.22 11.35
CA ALA A 244 -2.06 -19.03 10.22
C ALA A 244 -0.85 -19.45 9.38
N ASP A 245 -1.04 -20.54 8.64
CA ASP A 245 -0.06 -21.06 7.69
C ASP A 245 -0.31 -20.44 6.31
N TRP A 246 0.70 -19.79 5.75
CA TRP A 246 0.68 -19.13 4.44
C TRP A 246 1.51 -19.84 3.38
N THR A 247 2.03 -21.03 3.70
CA THR A 247 2.81 -21.83 2.75
C THR A 247 1.98 -22.28 1.55
N CYS A 248 2.63 -22.56 0.43
CA CYS A 248 1.94 -23.01 -0.77
C CYS A 248 1.40 -24.43 -0.60
N LYS A 249 0.14 -24.53 -0.18
CA LYS A 249 -0.64 -25.77 -0.07
C LYS A 249 -1.98 -25.61 -0.78
N PRO A 250 -2.71 -26.69 -1.11
CA PRO A 250 -3.98 -26.60 -1.82
C PRO A 250 -4.98 -25.61 -1.20
N GLU A 251 -5.11 -25.59 0.12
CA GLU A 251 -5.96 -24.63 0.86
C GLU A 251 -5.52 -23.17 0.69
N ASN A 252 -4.24 -22.92 0.41
CA ASN A 252 -3.70 -21.58 0.25
C ASN A 252 -3.63 -21.10 -1.20
N ILE A 253 -3.98 -21.97 -2.15
CA ILE A 253 -4.15 -21.67 -3.58
C ILE A 253 -5.58 -21.21 -3.85
N ALA A 254 -6.54 -22.03 -3.41
CA ALA A 254 -7.97 -21.82 -3.55
C ALA A 254 -8.67 -22.71 -2.53
N ARG A 255 -9.52 -22.15 -1.67
CA ARG A 255 -10.20 -22.90 -0.62
C ARG A 255 -11.67 -22.56 -0.47
N THR A 256 -12.36 -23.49 0.16
CA THR A 256 -13.63 -23.24 0.84
C THR A 256 -13.53 -23.80 2.25
N CYS A 257 -14.22 -23.16 3.18
CA CYS A 257 -14.43 -23.70 4.52
C CYS A 257 -15.84 -24.27 4.61
N GLY A 258 -16.02 -25.33 5.39
CA GLY A 258 -17.34 -25.82 5.73
C GLY A 258 -18.13 -24.81 6.58
N SER A 259 -19.32 -25.21 7.04
CA SER A 259 -20.03 -24.47 8.11
C SER A 259 -19.14 -24.35 9.37
N PHE A 260 -19.63 -23.68 10.41
CA PHE A 260 -18.94 -23.54 11.71
C PHE A 260 -18.30 -24.85 12.18
N ASP A 261 -17.23 -24.78 12.98
CA ASP A 261 -16.44 -25.95 13.42
C ASP A 261 -17.29 -27.11 13.98
N LYS A 262 -18.46 -26.81 14.52
CA LYS A 262 -19.41 -27.81 15.08
C LYS A 262 -20.41 -28.38 14.06
N GLU A 263 -20.47 -27.85 12.85
CA GLU A 263 -21.56 -28.08 11.88
C GLU A 263 -21.09 -28.45 10.47
N GLY A 264 -19.86 -28.11 10.04
CA GLY A 264 -19.47 -28.33 8.64
C GLY A 264 -18.00 -28.59 8.32
N GLY A 265 -17.12 -28.53 9.32
CA GLY A 265 -15.76 -29.04 9.22
C GLY A 265 -14.72 -28.09 8.62
N ASP A 266 -13.49 -28.60 8.57
CA ASP A 266 -12.27 -27.86 8.25
C ASP A 266 -12.29 -27.19 6.86
N CYS A 267 -11.42 -26.19 6.68
CA CYS A 267 -11.16 -25.63 5.37
C CYS A 267 -10.43 -26.64 4.48
N SER A 268 -10.82 -26.71 3.20
CA SER A 268 -10.21 -27.62 2.23
C SER A 268 -9.84 -26.90 0.94
N GLY A 269 -8.77 -27.39 0.30
CA GLY A 269 -8.32 -26.91 -1.01
C GLY A 269 -9.24 -27.37 -2.14
N LEU A 270 -9.52 -26.48 -3.08
CA LEU A 270 -10.34 -26.78 -4.26
C LEU A 270 -9.49 -27.44 -5.34
N SER A 271 -9.96 -28.58 -5.86
CA SER A 271 -9.31 -29.28 -6.99
C SER A 271 -9.55 -28.60 -8.34
N SER A 272 -10.64 -27.82 -8.45
CA SER A 272 -10.97 -27.01 -9.61
C SER A 272 -11.55 -25.67 -9.13
N TYR A 273 -11.06 -24.58 -9.70
CA TYR A 273 -11.45 -23.22 -9.34
C TYR A 273 -11.30 -22.29 -10.55
N PRO A 274 -12.11 -21.22 -10.64
CA PRO A 274 -11.94 -20.21 -11.66
C PRO A 274 -10.58 -19.53 -11.50
N ASN A 275 -9.87 -19.43 -12.62
CA ASN A 275 -8.52 -18.89 -12.67
C ASN A 275 -8.27 -18.15 -13.99
N ALA A 276 -7.18 -17.37 -14.03
CA ALA A 276 -6.72 -16.69 -15.22
C ALA A 276 -5.28 -17.08 -15.57
N THR A 277 -5.03 -17.30 -16.86
CA THR A 277 -3.72 -17.64 -17.40
C THR A 277 -3.19 -16.51 -18.27
N ILE A 278 -1.88 -16.52 -18.52
CA ILE A 278 -1.24 -15.67 -19.52
C ILE A 278 -0.49 -16.55 -20.53
N SER A 279 -0.50 -16.12 -21.79
CA SER A 279 0.23 -16.79 -22.86
C SER A 279 1.61 -16.20 -23.11
N ASP A 280 1.88 -14.98 -22.63
CA ASP A 280 3.10 -14.24 -22.89
C ASP A 280 3.33 -13.14 -21.83
N TYR A 281 4.58 -12.78 -21.60
CA TYR A 281 5.02 -11.65 -20.79
C TYR A 281 6.32 -11.05 -21.36
N GLY A 282 6.59 -9.81 -20.99
CA GLY A 282 7.83 -9.15 -21.35
C GLY A 282 8.03 -7.83 -20.64
N SER A 283 9.18 -7.23 -20.92
CA SER A 283 9.72 -6.07 -20.23
C SER A 283 9.99 -4.96 -21.24
N ILE A 284 9.45 -3.79 -20.95
CA ILE A 284 9.65 -2.58 -21.76
C ILE A 284 10.20 -1.46 -20.89
N SER A 285 10.84 -0.48 -21.53
CA SER A 285 11.34 0.71 -20.83
C SER A 285 11.30 1.92 -21.73
N GLY A 286 11.18 3.10 -21.13
CA GLY A 286 11.06 4.37 -21.86
C GLY A 286 9.60 4.73 -22.18
N ALA A 287 9.32 6.03 -22.18
CA ALA A 287 7.96 6.55 -22.31
C ALA A 287 7.26 6.09 -23.59
N GLU A 288 7.97 6.07 -24.72
CA GLU A 288 7.40 5.66 -26.01
C GLU A 288 6.94 4.20 -26.02
N ALA A 289 7.80 3.28 -25.56
CA ALA A 289 7.45 1.86 -25.46
C ALA A 289 6.29 1.63 -24.48
N MET A 290 6.27 2.35 -23.36
CA MET A 290 5.18 2.28 -22.38
C MET A 290 3.85 2.78 -22.97
N MET A 291 3.83 3.94 -23.63
CA MET A 291 2.64 4.46 -24.30
C MET A 291 2.12 3.48 -25.37
N LYS A 292 3.04 2.91 -26.16
CA LYS A 292 2.71 1.91 -27.18
C LYS A 292 2.04 0.68 -26.59
N GLU A 293 2.63 0.09 -25.56
CA GLU A 293 2.07 -1.09 -24.90
C GLU A 293 0.73 -0.80 -24.21
N ILE A 294 0.65 0.31 -23.46
CA ILE A 294 -0.57 0.70 -22.75
C ILE A 294 -1.72 0.91 -23.72
N TYR A 295 -1.47 1.66 -24.79
CA TYR A 295 -2.50 1.97 -25.79
C TYR A 295 -2.97 0.72 -26.53
N SER A 296 -2.05 -0.18 -26.89
CA SER A 296 -2.37 -1.37 -27.68
C SER A 296 -2.97 -2.51 -26.87
N ARG A 297 -2.54 -2.72 -25.62
CA ARG A 297 -2.82 -3.96 -24.87
C ARG A 297 -3.29 -3.76 -23.43
N GLY A 298 -3.44 -2.54 -22.94
CA GLY A 298 -3.91 -2.30 -21.58
C GLY A 298 -2.81 -1.95 -20.58
N PRO A 299 -3.19 -1.69 -19.31
CA PRO A 299 -2.27 -1.30 -18.24
C PRO A 299 -1.04 -2.21 -18.10
N ILE A 300 0.06 -1.63 -17.61
CA ILE A 300 1.35 -2.30 -17.35
C ILE A 300 1.75 -2.09 -15.89
N THR A 301 2.72 -2.87 -15.42
CA THR A 301 3.30 -2.71 -14.08
C THR A 301 4.66 -2.04 -14.18
N CYS A 302 4.90 -1.04 -13.33
CA CYS A 302 6.17 -0.30 -13.29
C CYS A 302 6.64 -0.17 -11.84
N GLY A 303 7.96 -0.27 -11.62
CA GLY A 303 8.57 0.06 -10.34
C GLY A 303 8.77 1.55 -10.17
N ILE A 304 8.60 2.07 -8.95
CA ILE A 304 8.78 3.48 -8.58
C ILE A 304 9.50 3.62 -7.23
#